data_AF-A0A2M7YHF9-F1
#
_entry.id   AF-A0A2M7YHF9-F1
#
_cell.length_a   1.000
_cell.length_b   1.000
_cell.length_c   1.000
_cell.angle_alpha   90.00
_cell.angle_beta   90.00
_cell.angle_gamma   90.00
#
_symmetry.space_group_name_H-M   'P 1'
#
loop_
_entity.id
_entity.type
_entity.pdbx_description
1 polymer ?
#
loop_
_entity_poly.entity_id
_entity_poly.type
_entity_poly.pdbx_seq_one_letter_code
_entity_poly.pdbx_strand_id
1 'polypeptide(L)' 'MQDYRKLQIWQRAMKYTTELYKFSTKMPIDEKYGLTSQLRRAAYSIPLNIAEGAGCNSNA' A
#
# COMPACT_ATOMS: atom_id res chain seq x y z
N MET A 1 7.89 5.50 -19.01
CA MET A 1 7.23 4.76 -17.92
C MET A 1 8.25 3.82 -17.32
N GLN A 2 8.71 4.11 -16.11
CA GLN A 2 9.62 3.21 -15.40
C GLN A 2 8.81 2.04 -14.84
N ASP A 3 9.31 0.80 -15.00
CA ASP A 3 8.61 -0.35 -14.44
C ASP A 3 8.73 -0.34 -12.91
N TYR A 4 7.73 0.25 -12.26
CA TYR A 4 7.67 0.41 -10.80
C TYR A 4 7.76 -0.92 -10.05
N ARG A 5 7.41 -2.05 -10.70
CA ARG A 5 7.48 -3.39 -10.08
C ARG A 5 8.92 -3.82 -9.79
N LYS A 6 9.90 -3.23 -10.48
CA LYS A 6 11.33 -3.45 -10.23
C LYS A 6 11.87 -2.61 -9.07
N LEU A 7 11.14 -1.60 -8.61
CA LEU A 7 11.57 -0.76 -7.50
C LEU A 7 11.52 -1.55 -6.19
N GLN A 8 12.67 -1.67 -5.52
CA GLN A 8 12.76 -2.33 -4.21
C GLN A 8 11.82 -1.71 -3.17
N ILE A 9 11.62 -0.40 -3.23
CA ILE A 9 10.70 0.30 -2.33
C ILE A 9 9.23 -0.10 -2.59
N TRP A 10 8.83 -0.29 -3.86
CA TRP A 10 7.49 -0.77 -4.19
C TRP A 10 7.27 -2.20 -3.70
N GLN A 11 8.26 -3.09 -3.89
CA GLN A 11 8.19 -4.48 -3.41
C GLN A 11 8.07 -4.54 -1.88
N ARG A 12 8.82 -3.70 -1.16
CA ARG A 12 8.73 -3.57 0.31
C ARG A 12 7.35 -3.05 0.74
N ALA A 13 6.81 -2.06 0.04
CA ALA A 13 5.48 -1.51 0.31
C ALA A 13 4.36 -2.55 0.08
N MET A 14 4.45 -3.34 -0.99
CA MET A 14 3.54 -4.46 -1.24
C MET A 14 3.62 -5.52 -0.15
N LYS A 15 4.84 -5.91 0.26
CA LYS A 15 5.05 -6.85 1.36
C LYS A 15 4.46 -6.32 2.66
N TYR A 16 4.72 -5.06 3.00
CA TYR A 16 4.16 -4.40 4.17
C TYR A 16 2.62 -4.40 4.15
N THR A 17 2.02 -4.05 3.00
CA THR A 17 0.57 -4.06 2.84
C THR A 17 -0.01 -5.46 3.09
N THR A 18 0.60 -6.50 2.53
CA THR A 18 0.18 -7.89 2.74
C THR A 18 0.26 -8.30 4.21
N GLU A 19 1.35 -7.97 4.90
CA GLU A 19 1.49 -8.25 6.34
C GLU A 19 0.49 -7.47 7.20
N LEU A 20 0.20 -6.21 6.85
CA LEU A 20 -0.81 -5.41 7.53
C LEU A 20 -2.22 -5.98 7.33
N TYR A 21 -2.54 -6.49 6.12
CA TYR A 21 -3.80 -7.17 5.89
C TYR A 21 -3.93 -8.43 6.75
N LYS A 22 -2.86 -9.23 6.88
CA LYS A 22 -2.82 -10.39 7.79
C LYS A 22 -2.95 -9.98 9.26
N PHE A 23 -2.31 -8.89 9.68
CA PHE A 23 -2.44 -8.37 11.04
C PHE A 23 -3.88 -7.92 11.33
N SER A 24 -4.50 -7.22 10.37
CA SER A 24 -5.84 -6.66 10.54
C SER A 24 -6.96 -7.69 10.71
N THR A 25 -6.73 -8.97 10.41
CA THR A 25 -7.70 -10.04 10.71
C THR A 25 -7.77 -10.39 12.19
N LYS A 26 -6.78 -9.96 12.98
CA LYS A 26 -6.71 -10.17 14.43
C LYS A 26 -7.32 -9.02 15.23
N MET A 27 -7.77 -7.96 14.56
CA MET A 27 -8.41 -6.82 15.21
C MET A 27 -9.84 -7.16 15.64
N PRO A 28 -10.39 -6.50 16.67
CA PRO A 28 -11.78 -6.67 17.07
C PRO A 28 -12.75 -6.48 15.90
N ILE A 29 -13.81 -7.29 15.87
CA ILE A 29 -14.80 -7.23 14.78
C ILE A 29 -15.49 -5.86 14.68
N ASP A 30 -15.68 -5.20 15.82
CA ASP A 30 -16.28 -3.86 15.89
C ASP A 30 -15.41 -2.79 15.21
N GLU A 31 -14.10 -3.03 15.10
CA GLU A 31 -13.17 -2.13 14.40
C GLU A 31 -13.11 -2.35 12.89
N LYS A 32 -13.89 -3.31 12.35
CA LYS A 32 -13.86 -3.68 10.92
C LYS A 32 -14.08 -2.47 10.00
N TYR A 33 -15.03 -1.61 10.35
CA TYR A 33 -15.35 -0.41 9.59
C TYR A 33 -14.61 0.84 10.11
N GLY A 34 -14.13 0.81 11.36
CA GLY A 34 -13.29 1.84 11.99
C GLY A 34 -11.82 1.66 11.63
N LEU A 35 -11.00 1.34 12.63
CA LEU A 35 -9.54 1.30 12.51
C LEU A 35 -9.03 0.31 11.46
N THR A 36 -9.69 -0.85 11.31
CA THR A 36 -9.28 -1.86 10.32
C THR A 36 -9.37 -1.31 8.89
N SER A 37 -10.47 -0.60 8.57
CA SER A 37 -10.68 -0.05 7.24
C SER A 37 -9.67 1.06 6.94
N GLN A 38 -9.40 1.95 7.92
CA GLN A 38 -8.46 3.05 7.78
C GLN A 38 -7.03 2.55 7.61
N LEU A 39 -6.59 1.58 8.42
CA LEU A 39 -5.26 0.99 8.32
C LEU A 39 -5.02 0.33 6.97
N ARG A 40 -5.99 -0.46 6.47
CA ARG A 40 -5.88 -1.11 5.15
C ARG A 40 -5.77 -0.11 4.01
N ARG A 41 -6.58 0.96 4.06
CA ARG A 41 -6.56 2.05 3.06
C ARG A 41 -5.23 2.80 3.08
N ALA A 42 -4.73 3.15 4.26
CA ALA A 42 -3.45 3.82 4.43
C ALA A 42 -2.27 2.94 3.99
N ALA A 43 -2.32 1.63 4.23
CA ALA A 43 -1.25 0.74 3.82
C ALA A 43 -1.19 0.57 2.29
N TYR A 44 -2.34 0.30 1.65
CA TYR A 44 -2.39 0.10 0.20
C TYR A 44 -2.16 1.39 -0.60
N SER A 45 -2.38 2.58 -0.01
CA SER A 45 -2.04 3.83 -0.68
C SER A 45 -0.53 3.98 -0.92
N ILE A 46 0.34 3.38 -0.10
CA ILE A 46 1.79 3.47 -0.25
C ILE A 46 2.27 2.90 -1.61
N PRO A 47 2.04 1.61 -1.94
CA PRO A 47 2.45 1.08 -3.24
C PRO A 47 1.74 1.74 -4.43
N LEU A 48 0.51 2.25 -4.24
CA LEU A 48 -0.21 3.01 -5.27
C LEU A 48 0.48 4.33 -5.60
N ASN A 49 0.81 5.14 -4.60
CA ASN A 49 1.50 6.42 -4.81
C ASN A 49 2.88 6.22 -5.45
N ILE A 50 3.59 5.13 -5.11
CA ILE A 50 4.86 4.78 -5.77
C ILE A 50 4.64 4.43 -7.26
N ALA A 51 3.59 3.67 -7.56
CA ALA A 51 3.27 3.30 -8.94
C ALA A 51 2.83 4.52 -9.77
N GLU A 52 2.03 5.41 -9.19
CA GLU A 52 1.61 6.68 -9.80
C GLU A 52 2.83 7.57 -10.09
N GLY A 53 3.70 7.79 -9.11
CA GLY A 53 4.91 8.60 -9.27
C GLY A 53 5.88 8.05 -10.33
N ALA A 54 6.01 6.72 -10.44
CA ALA A 54 6.84 6.09 -11.48
C ALA A 54 6.23 6.16 -12.90
N GLY A 55 4.91 6.42 -12.99
CA GLY A 55 4.18 6.69 -14.22
C GLY A 55 4.34 8.13 -14.71
N CYS A 56 4.59 9.07 -13.80
CA CYS A 56 4.83 10.48 -14.12
C CYS A 56 6.23 10.68 -14.70
N ASN A 57 6.32 10.88 -16.01
CA ASN A 57 7.50 11.49 -16.63
C ASN A 57 7.44 13.00 -16.36
N SER A 58 7.98 13.48 -15.25
CA SER A 58 8.23 14.90 -15.03
C SER A 58 9.50 15.35 -15.79
N ASN A 59 9.39 15.37 -17.12
CA ASN A 59 10.21 16.19 -18.01
C ASN A 59 9.24 16.85 -18.99
N ALA A 60 8.66 17.98 -18.56
CA ALA A 60 7.99 18.96 -19.39
C ALA A 60 8.77 20.27 -19.25
#